data_AF-A0AAD4QKB4-F1
#
_entry.id   AF-A0AAD4QKB4-F1
#
_cell.length_a   1.000
_cell.length_b   1.000
_cell.length_c   1.000
_cell.angle_alpha   90.00
_cell.angle_beta   90.00
_cell.angle_gamma   90.00
#
_symmetry.space_group_name_H-M   'P 1'
#
loop_
_entity.id
_entity.type
_entity.pdbx_description
1 polymer ?
#
loop_
_entity_poly.entity_id
_entity_poly.type
_entity_poly.pdbx_seq_one_letter_code
_entity_poly.pdbx_strand_id
1 'polypeptide(L)'
;MTKPRNWEFHLNGFLTLCKWTKGMLKKTNGIRIKAGTGFHLPTMIVSLLVQVSFNKTASLRPPSLHTINMLLTHISFVFSVLSLASLSSGLPEVSTGDTVRLHEDYLGVCKKIASSVSSASQVFYPTSPEYVADNEHSFISSSEASACSVEPGCAKDLSAILQILGQTRTPFAVKSAGHTSNLHFSSTPGVQISLSRFNEFKVNVPYSPPPLTSLKW
;
A
#
# COMPACT_ATOMS: atom_id res chain seq x y z
N MET A 1 15.95 -41.52 -25.53
CA MET A 1 17.10 -41.77 -24.64
C MET A 1 17.87 -40.47 -24.48
N THR A 2 17.84 -39.95 -23.27
CA THR A 2 18.26 -38.62 -22.84
C THR A 2 19.74 -38.59 -22.47
N LYS A 3 20.47 -37.56 -22.90
CA LYS A 3 21.84 -37.27 -22.40
C LYS A 3 21.77 -36.01 -21.54
N PRO A 4 22.07 -36.09 -20.22
CA PRO A 4 22.02 -34.92 -19.35
C PRO A 4 23.21 -33.99 -19.63
N ARG A 5 22.95 -32.69 -19.73
CA ARG A 5 23.98 -31.65 -19.68
C ARG A 5 24.05 -31.11 -18.26
N ASN A 6 25.11 -31.51 -17.56
CA ASN A 6 25.54 -30.94 -16.29
C ASN A 6 26.01 -29.50 -16.52
N TRP A 7 25.56 -28.59 -15.68
CA TRP A 7 26.20 -27.29 -15.49
C TRP A 7 26.85 -27.32 -14.10
N GLU A 8 28.17 -27.26 -14.07
CA GLU A 8 28.95 -27.04 -12.86
C GLU A 8 29.14 -25.52 -12.72
N PHE A 9 28.68 -24.96 -11.59
CA PHE A 9 29.04 -23.60 -11.20
C PHE A 9 30.34 -23.65 -10.38
N HIS A 10 31.43 -23.18 -10.98
CA HIS A 10 32.68 -22.90 -10.27
C HIS A 10 32.51 -21.65 -9.38
N LEU A 11 32.57 -21.84 -8.07
CA LEU A 11 32.73 -20.78 -7.07
C LEU A 11 34.22 -20.69 -6.69
N ASN A 12 34.89 -19.66 -7.18
CA ASN A 12 36.09 -19.08 -6.56
C ASN A 12 35.66 -17.67 -6.13
N GLY A 13 35.57 -17.27 -4.86
CA GLY A 13 36.47 -17.57 -3.76
C GLY A 13 37.24 -16.28 -3.46
N PHE A 14 36.71 -15.42 -2.59
CA PHE A 14 37.53 -14.50 -1.81
C PHE A 14 36.92 -14.34 -0.41
N LEU A 15 37.60 -14.98 0.53
CA LEU A 15 37.45 -14.86 1.97
C LEU A 15 37.91 -13.46 2.40
N THR A 16 37.12 -12.77 3.22
CA THR A 16 37.68 -11.99 4.31
C THR A 16 36.80 -12.18 5.53
N LEU A 17 37.44 -12.68 6.60
CA LEU A 17 36.85 -12.98 7.88
C LEU A 17 36.30 -11.72 8.55
N CYS A 18 35.13 -11.85 9.17
CA CYS A 18 34.92 -11.28 10.50
C CYS A 18 34.22 -12.32 11.38
N LYS A 19 34.98 -12.85 12.34
CA LYS A 19 34.52 -13.73 13.42
C LYS A 19 33.45 -13.00 14.24
N TRP A 20 32.32 -13.64 14.51
CA TRP A 20 31.54 -13.33 15.71
C TRP A 20 31.10 -14.64 16.38
N THR A 21 31.17 -14.61 17.70
CA THR A 21 31.32 -15.73 18.62
C THR A 21 30.05 -16.55 18.85
N LYS A 22 30.22 -17.87 19.01
CA LYS A 22 29.21 -18.76 19.61
C LYS A 22 29.15 -18.57 21.13
N GLY A 23 27.93 -18.55 21.65
CA GLY A 23 27.59 -19.23 22.92
C GLY A 23 27.14 -18.32 24.06
N MET A 24 25.85 -18.43 24.43
CA MET A 24 25.41 -18.82 25.77
C MET A 24 23.88 -18.87 25.85
N LEU A 25 23.38 -20.09 26.07
CA LEU A 25 22.06 -20.40 26.62
C LEU A 25 22.04 -20.00 28.11
N LYS A 26 21.01 -19.28 28.56
CA LYS A 26 20.42 -19.43 29.91
C LYS A 26 19.01 -18.82 30.01
N LYS A 27 18.05 -19.75 30.03
CA LYS A 27 16.80 -19.86 30.80
C LYS A 27 16.52 -18.79 31.89
N THR A 28 15.36 -18.12 31.77
CA THR A 28 14.50 -17.61 32.87
C THR A 28 13.04 -17.65 32.38
N ASN A 29 12.25 -18.64 32.80
CA ASN A 29 11.28 -18.59 33.90
C ASN A 29 9.94 -17.90 33.56
N GLY A 30 8.97 -18.73 33.15
CA GLY A 30 7.65 -18.77 33.79
C GLY A 30 6.63 -17.70 33.42
N ILE A 31 5.89 -17.90 32.33
CA ILE A 31 4.51 -17.39 32.23
C ILE A 31 3.59 -18.57 31.89
N ARG A 32 2.76 -18.92 32.86
CA ARG A 32 1.74 -19.96 32.81
C ARG A 32 0.45 -19.30 32.32
N ILE A 33 0.09 -19.48 31.06
CA ILE A 33 -1.25 -19.12 30.57
C ILE A 33 -2.20 -20.26 30.96
N LYS A 34 -3.04 -20.00 31.95
CA LYS A 34 -4.21 -20.84 32.26
C LYS A 34 -5.27 -20.59 31.21
N ALA A 35 -5.71 -21.64 30.54
CA ALA A 35 -6.99 -21.66 29.85
C ALA A 35 -8.11 -21.54 30.90
N GLY A 36 -8.91 -20.48 30.79
CA GLY A 36 -10.11 -20.24 31.58
C GLY A 36 -11.33 -20.35 30.66
N THR A 37 -12.03 -21.46 30.79
CA THR A 37 -13.35 -21.73 30.23
C THR A 37 -14.44 -20.97 30.98
N GLY A 38 -15.44 -20.43 30.27
CA GLY A 38 -16.81 -20.30 30.79
C GLY A 38 -17.36 -18.89 31.06
N PHE A 39 -18.23 -18.44 30.15
CA PHE A 39 -19.58 -17.88 30.41
C PHE A 39 -19.77 -16.77 31.48
N HIS A 40 -20.14 -15.56 31.05
CA HIS A 40 -21.55 -15.09 31.07
C HIS A 40 -21.68 -13.69 30.42
N LEU A 41 -22.63 -13.59 29.48
CA LEU A 41 -23.10 -12.36 28.83
C LEU A 41 -23.78 -11.42 29.85
N PRO A 42 -23.79 -10.10 29.57
CA PRO A 42 -25.06 -9.39 29.61
C PRO A 42 -25.41 -8.75 28.26
N THR A 43 -26.71 -8.72 28.06
CA THR A 43 -27.53 -8.40 26.89
C THR A 43 -27.57 -6.93 26.47
N MET A 44 -28.05 -6.76 25.22
CA MET A 44 -28.55 -5.54 24.55
C MET A 44 -27.43 -4.67 23.95
N ILE A 45 -27.40 -4.35 22.66
CA ILE A 45 -28.49 -3.77 21.87
C ILE A 45 -28.51 -4.35 20.44
N VAL A 46 -29.71 -4.76 20.05
CA VAL A 46 -30.14 -5.16 18.72
C VAL A 46 -29.95 -4.00 17.74
N SER A 47 -29.12 -4.16 16.72
CA SER A 47 -29.22 -3.38 15.48
C SER A 47 -29.59 -4.33 14.35
N LEU A 48 -30.86 -4.24 13.98
CA LEU A 48 -31.48 -4.89 12.83
C LEU A 48 -30.75 -4.48 11.54
N LEU A 49 -29.99 -5.40 10.96
CA LEU A 49 -29.75 -5.39 9.53
C LEU A 49 -30.97 -6.01 8.86
N VAL A 50 -31.87 -5.17 8.32
CA VAL A 50 -32.85 -5.63 7.35
C VAL A 50 -32.10 -5.98 6.07
N GLN A 51 -31.82 -7.28 5.90
CA GLN A 51 -31.49 -7.84 4.60
C GLN A 51 -32.75 -7.83 3.73
N VAL A 52 -32.80 -6.97 2.73
CA VAL A 52 -33.77 -7.10 1.64
C VAL A 52 -33.28 -8.22 0.73
N SER A 53 -33.76 -9.43 0.97
CA SER A 53 -33.59 -10.57 0.08
C SER A 53 -34.57 -10.44 -1.09
N PHE A 54 -34.06 -10.26 -2.30
CA PHE A 54 -34.87 -10.25 -3.52
C PHE A 54 -35.29 -11.68 -3.86
N ASN A 55 -36.50 -12.04 -3.43
CA ASN A 55 -37.10 -13.31 -3.81
C ASN A 55 -37.59 -13.21 -5.27
N LYS A 56 -37.00 -14.05 -6.13
CA LYS A 56 -37.31 -14.13 -7.55
C LYS A 56 -38.59 -14.94 -7.72
N THR A 57 -39.74 -14.24 -7.88
CA THR A 57 -40.89 -14.55 -8.76
C THR A 57 -42.16 -13.85 -8.26
N ALA A 58 -42.49 -12.68 -8.81
CA ALA A 58 -43.88 -12.21 -8.98
C ALA A 58 -43.87 -10.96 -9.89
N SER A 59 -44.59 -11.04 -11.01
CA SER A 59 -44.85 -9.91 -11.90
C SER A 59 -45.77 -8.91 -11.18
N LEU A 60 -45.21 -7.79 -10.73
CA LEU A 60 -45.96 -6.71 -10.07
C LEU A 60 -45.61 -5.37 -10.74
N ARG A 61 -46.67 -4.60 -11.06
CA ARG A 61 -46.65 -3.29 -11.73
C ARG A 61 -45.74 -2.30 -10.99
N PRO A 62 -44.99 -1.42 -11.70
CA PRO A 62 -44.17 -0.39 -11.04
C PRO A 62 -45.06 0.64 -10.32
N PRO A 63 -44.68 1.07 -9.09
CA PRO A 63 -45.37 2.14 -8.37
C PRO A 63 -45.14 3.50 -9.06
N SER A 64 -46.11 4.41 -8.94
CA SER A 64 -46.04 5.74 -9.55
C SER A 64 -45.05 6.65 -8.82
N LEU A 65 -44.46 7.59 -9.57
CA LEU A 65 -43.42 8.53 -9.12
C LEU A 65 -43.81 9.34 -7.87
N HIS A 66 -45.12 9.48 -7.61
CA HIS A 66 -45.65 10.21 -6.47
C HIS A 66 -45.44 9.48 -5.13
N THR A 67 -45.46 8.14 -5.12
CA THR A 67 -45.31 7.34 -3.89
C THR A 67 -43.85 7.28 -3.42
N ILE A 68 -42.89 7.41 -4.35
CA ILE A 68 -41.45 7.42 -4.06
C ILE A 68 -41.03 8.75 -3.40
N ASN A 69 -41.59 9.87 -3.86
CA ASN A 69 -41.29 11.19 -3.29
C ASN A 69 -41.84 11.41 -1.88
N MET A 70 -42.95 10.76 -1.50
CA MET A 70 -43.45 10.83 -0.12
C MET A 70 -42.61 10.00 0.87
N LEU A 71 -41.90 8.95 0.44
CA LEU A 71 -41.06 8.17 1.34
C LEU A 71 -39.72 8.89 1.67
N LEU A 72 -39.20 9.68 0.74
CA LEU A 72 -37.95 10.44 0.89
C LEU A 72 -38.08 11.67 1.79
N THR A 73 -39.26 12.30 1.84
CA THR A 73 -39.50 13.48 2.69
C THR A 73 -39.63 13.13 4.18
N HIS A 74 -40.14 11.95 4.53
CA HIS A 74 -40.20 11.52 5.93
C HIS A 74 -38.84 11.10 6.50
N ILE A 75 -37.95 10.50 5.71
CA ILE A 75 -36.59 10.12 6.13
C ILE A 75 -35.73 11.37 6.46
N SER A 76 -36.00 12.50 5.81
CA SER A 76 -35.29 13.76 6.05
C SER A 76 -35.75 14.50 7.32
N PHE A 77 -36.95 14.25 7.83
CA PHE A 77 -37.48 14.93 9.02
C PHE A 77 -37.04 14.26 10.34
N VAL A 78 -36.77 12.96 10.34
CA VAL A 78 -36.25 12.23 11.52
C VAL A 78 -34.76 12.46 11.77
N PHE A 79 -33.99 12.85 10.75
CA PHE A 79 -32.54 13.13 10.91
C PHE A 79 -32.24 14.53 11.48
N SER A 80 -33.21 15.44 11.55
CA SER A 80 -32.99 16.80 12.09
C SER A 80 -33.28 16.95 13.59
N VAL A 81 -33.79 15.91 14.27
CA VAL A 81 -34.19 15.99 15.70
C VAL A 81 -33.31 15.16 16.65
N LEU A 82 -32.21 14.55 16.19
CA LEU A 82 -31.28 13.81 17.05
C LEU A 82 -29.90 14.49 17.15
N SER A 83 -29.91 15.81 17.32
CA SER A 83 -28.82 16.52 18.00
C SER A 83 -29.27 16.88 19.40
N LEU A 84 -28.43 16.51 20.39
CA LEU A 84 -28.46 16.80 21.84
C LEU A 84 -28.67 15.55 22.72
N ALA A 85 -27.65 14.70 22.77
CA ALA A 85 -27.34 13.92 23.96
C ALA A 85 -25.81 13.90 24.13
N SER A 86 -25.31 14.83 24.95
CA SER A 86 -23.94 14.84 25.45
C SER A 86 -23.79 13.73 26.49
N LEU A 87 -22.90 12.75 26.24
CA LEU A 87 -22.34 11.91 27.29
C LEU A 87 -20.86 11.67 26.98
N SER A 88 -19.99 12.35 27.72
CA SER A 88 -18.56 12.08 27.70
C SER A 88 -18.27 10.78 28.45
N SER A 89 -18.20 9.67 27.73
CA SER A 89 -17.53 8.47 28.21
C SER A 89 -16.12 8.48 27.64
N GLY A 90 -15.13 8.45 28.54
CA GLY A 90 -13.71 8.51 28.22
C GLY A 90 -13.33 7.56 27.09
N LEU A 91 -12.86 8.14 25.99
CA LEU A 91 -12.15 7.41 24.96
C LEU A 91 -10.79 6.98 25.54
N PRO A 92 -10.33 5.74 25.29
CA PRO A 92 -8.91 5.47 25.44
C PRO A 92 -8.16 6.39 24.47
N GLU A 93 -7.26 7.21 25.01
CA GLU A 93 -6.32 8.02 24.26
C GLU A 93 -5.41 7.05 23.48
N VAL A 94 -5.81 6.73 22.24
CA VAL A 94 -4.89 6.14 21.26
C VAL A 94 -3.81 7.21 21.05
N SER A 95 -2.58 6.89 21.42
CA SER A 95 -1.39 7.73 21.24
C SER A 95 -1.20 8.05 19.74
N THR A 96 -1.89 9.09 19.27
CA THR A 96 -1.64 9.76 17.98
C THR A 96 -0.28 10.44 17.96
N GLY A 97 0.39 10.54 19.11
CA GLY A 97 1.74 11.08 19.23
C GLY A 97 2.78 10.29 18.43
N ASP A 98 2.65 8.97 18.31
CA ASP A 98 3.66 8.14 17.66
C ASP A 98 3.58 8.18 16.13
N THR A 99 2.37 8.18 15.56
CA THR A 99 2.18 8.30 14.10
C THR A 99 2.49 9.71 13.59
N VAL A 100 2.15 10.74 14.36
CA VAL A 100 2.48 12.14 14.02
C VAL A 100 3.99 12.37 14.10
N ARG A 101 4.68 11.83 15.10
CA ARG A 101 6.14 11.93 15.23
C ARG A 101 6.88 11.23 14.09
N LEU A 102 6.47 10.01 13.72
CA LEU A 102 7.08 9.30 12.60
C LEU A 102 6.87 10.04 11.26
N HIS A 103 5.69 10.62 11.06
CA HIS A 103 5.42 11.41 9.86
C HIS A 103 6.32 12.67 9.80
N GLU A 104 6.53 13.38 10.91
CA GLU A 104 7.46 14.52 10.95
C GLU A 104 8.90 14.10 10.67
N ASP A 105 9.35 12.95 11.21
CA ASP A 105 10.68 12.41 10.95
C ASP A 105 10.87 12.10 9.45
N TYR A 106 9.87 11.51 8.81
CA TYR A 106 9.92 11.19 7.37
C TYR A 106 9.88 12.45 6.49
N LEU A 107 9.16 13.50 6.89
CA LEU A 107 9.18 14.78 6.16
C LEU A 107 10.58 15.39 6.10
N GLY A 108 11.38 15.24 7.16
CA GLY A 108 12.80 15.63 7.15
C GLY A 108 13.60 14.88 6.06
N VAL A 109 13.35 13.58 5.92
CA VAL A 109 13.99 12.73 4.90
C VAL A 109 13.52 13.11 3.49
N CYS A 110 12.24 13.38 3.31
CA CYS A 110 11.67 13.87 2.05
C CYS A 110 12.35 15.16 1.58
N LYS A 111 12.55 16.12 2.48
CA LYS A 111 13.28 17.38 2.18
C LYS A 111 14.73 17.11 1.79
N LYS A 112 15.41 16.19 2.49
CA LYS A 112 16.77 15.77 2.15
C LYS A 112 16.83 15.17 0.74
N ILE A 113 15.89 14.29 0.40
CA ILE A 113 15.77 13.72 -0.94
C ILE A 113 15.57 14.83 -1.98
N ALA A 114 14.60 15.73 -1.77
CA ALA A 114 14.30 16.82 -2.69
C ALA A 114 15.54 17.70 -2.98
N SER A 115 16.40 17.92 -1.99
CA SER A 115 17.65 18.68 -2.15
C SER A 115 18.80 17.91 -2.83
N SER A 116 18.70 16.58 -2.93
CA SER A 116 19.79 15.71 -3.38
C SER A 116 19.62 15.19 -4.81
N VAL A 117 18.39 15.23 -5.34
CA VAL A 117 18.06 14.73 -6.68
C VAL A 117 18.23 15.82 -7.73
N SER A 118 18.49 15.43 -8.98
CA SER A 118 18.57 16.36 -10.10
C SER A 118 17.20 16.89 -10.51
N SER A 119 17.17 17.89 -11.40
CA SER A 119 15.94 18.42 -12.01
C SER A 119 15.19 17.41 -12.89
N ALA A 120 15.75 16.24 -13.17
CA ALA A 120 15.04 15.16 -13.86
C ALA A 120 14.01 14.47 -12.94
N SER A 121 14.23 14.55 -11.62
CA SER A 121 13.40 13.93 -10.59
C SER A 121 12.55 14.97 -9.87
N GLN A 122 11.47 14.52 -9.22
CA GLN A 122 10.64 15.41 -8.42
C GLN A 122 10.09 14.70 -7.18
N VAL A 123 9.95 15.45 -6.09
CA VAL A 123 9.32 15.01 -4.83
C VAL A 123 7.98 15.73 -4.71
N PHE A 124 6.94 14.97 -4.41
CA PHE A 124 5.59 15.46 -4.22
C PHE A 124 5.11 15.20 -2.80
N TYR A 125 4.27 16.10 -2.30
CA TYR A 125 3.77 16.12 -0.93
C TYR A 125 2.25 15.99 -0.93
N PRO A 126 1.63 15.66 0.24
CA PRO A 126 0.19 15.63 0.37
C PRO A 126 -0.46 16.88 -0.23
N THR A 127 -1.61 16.70 -0.88
CA THR A 127 -2.38 17.69 -1.67
C THR A 127 -1.98 17.87 -3.14
N SER A 128 -0.80 17.42 -3.57
CA SER A 128 -0.46 17.44 -5.01
C SER A 128 -1.15 16.29 -5.76
N PRO A 129 -1.61 16.50 -7.01
CA PRO A 129 -2.19 15.42 -7.82
C PRO A 129 -1.24 14.25 -8.05
N GLU A 130 0.06 14.53 -8.25
CA GLU A 130 1.10 13.52 -8.46
C GLU A 130 1.31 12.68 -7.20
N TYR A 131 1.32 13.31 -6.02
CA TYR A 131 1.37 12.58 -4.76
C TYR A 131 0.19 11.61 -4.62
N VAL A 132 -1.03 12.05 -4.96
CA VAL A 132 -2.21 11.18 -4.93
C VAL A 132 -2.03 10.01 -5.91
N ALA A 133 -1.67 10.30 -7.16
CA ALA A 133 -1.45 9.30 -8.19
C ALA A 133 -0.34 8.30 -7.83
N ASP A 134 0.71 8.74 -7.15
CA ASP A 134 1.85 7.91 -6.74
C ASP A 134 1.53 6.96 -5.58
N ASN A 135 0.59 7.34 -4.70
CA ASN A 135 0.22 6.52 -3.54
C ASN A 135 -0.99 5.61 -3.83
N GLU A 136 -1.83 5.97 -4.79
CA GLU A 136 -2.98 5.15 -5.18
C GLU A 136 -2.55 3.86 -5.88
N HIS A 137 -3.30 2.80 -5.59
CA HIS A 137 -3.19 1.48 -6.18
C HIS A 137 -4.49 1.09 -6.89
N SER A 138 -4.43 0.09 -7.76
CA SER A 138 -5.65 -0.43 -8.40
C SER A 138 -6.66 -0.96 -7.38
N PHE A 139 -6.19 -1.38 -6.21
CA PHE A 139 -7.02 -1.78 -5.09
C PHE A 139 -6.84 -0.78 -3.95
N ILE A 140 -7.93 -0.13 -3.53
CA ILE A 140 -7.88 0.86 -2.44
C ILE A 140 -7.34 0.23 -1.13
N SER A 141 -7.61 -1.05 -0.90
CA SER A 141 -7.12 -1.78 0.28
C SER A 141 -5.59 -1.96 0.31
N SER A 142 -4.89 -1.70 -0.78
CA SER A 142 -3.42 -1.70 -0.83
C SER A 142 -2.79 -0.31 -0.93
N SER A 143 -3.60 0.76 -1.01
CA SER A 143 -3.11 2.13 -0.93
C SER A 143 -2.80 2.53 0.52
N GLU A 144 -1.70 3.26 0.71
CA GLU A 144 -1.32 3.85 1.99
C GLU A 144 -0.73 5.23 1.72
N ALA A 145 -0.99 6.20 2.60
CA ALA A 145 -0.43 7.53 2.48
C ALA A 145 1.02 7.56 3.00
N SER A 146 1.94 8.05 2.18
CA SER A 146 3.35 8.27 2.53
C SER A 146 3.60 9.69 3.07
N ALA A 147 4.76 9.95 3.65
CA ALA A 147 5.16 11.31 4.00
C ALA A 147 5.45 12.17 2.75
N CYS A 148 5.95 11.54 1.70
CA CYS A 148 6.10 12.10 0.35
C CYS A 148 6.19 10.98 -0.67
N SER A 149 5.85 11.29 -1.92
CA SER A 149 6.25 10.48 -3.07
C SER A 149 7.43 11.10 -3.79
N VAL A 150 8.25 10.27 -4.42
CA VAL A 150 9.35 10.70 -5.28
C VAL A 150 9.27 9.96 -6.59
N GLU A 151 9.37 10.70 -7.69
CA GLU A 151 9.49 10.17 -9.03
C GLU A 151 10.94 10.37 -9.53
N PRO A 152 11.80 9.34 -9.49
CA PRO A 152 13.16 9.44 -10.00
C PRO A 152 13.14 9.56 -11.53
N GLY A 153 13.82 10.56 -12.08
CA GLY A 153 13.98 10.75 -13.53
C GLY A 153 15.15 9.98 -14.13
N CYS A 154 16.08 9.47 -13.31
CA CYS A 154 17.19 8.65 -13.78
C CYS A 154 17.70 7.68 -12.71
N ALA A 155 18.48 6.67 -13.14
CA ALA A 155 19.06 5.68 -12.24
C ALA A 155 20.01 6.28 -11.18
N LYS A 156 20.69 7.39 -11.51
CA LYS A 156 21.57 8.10 -10.58
C LYS A 156 20.78 8.70 -9.40
N ASP A 157 19.66 9.35 -9.69
CA ASP A 157 18.79 9.92 -8.66
C ASP A 157 18.13 8.81 -7.83
N LEU A 158 17.69 7.71 -8.45
CA LEU A 158 17.18 6.55 -7.73
C LEU A 158 18.22 5.97 -6.76
N SER A 159 19.49 5.86 -7.19
CA SER A 159 20.57 5.42 -6.31
C SER A 159 20.78 6.36 -5.12
N ALA A 160 20.76 7.68 -5.36
CA ALA A 160 20.89 8.67 -4.29
C ALA A 160 19.73 8.58 -3.28
N ILE A 161 18.50 8.41 -3.76
CA ILE A 161 17.30 8.20 -2.93
C ILE A 161 17.50 6.97 -2.03
N LEU A 162 17.86 5.82 -2.60
CA LEU A 162 18.06 4.57 -1.85
C LEU A 162 19.19 4.67 -0.81
N GLN A 163 20.27 5.39 -1.12
CA GLN A 163 21.35 5.64 -0.16
C GLN A 163 20.85 6.48 1.02
N ILE A 164 20.09 7.54 0.77
CA ILE A 164 19.50 8.36 1.84
C ILE A 164 18.59 7.51 2.72
N LEU A 165 17.66 6.76 2.11
CA LEU A 165 16.72 5.88 2.83
C LEU A 165 17.44 4.81 3.66
N GLY A 166 18.52 4.22 3.12
CA GLY A 166 19.36 3.25 3.84
C GLY A 166 20.10 3.86 5.03
N GLN A 167 20.62 5.08 4.89
CA GLN A 167 21.29 5.82 5.96
C GLN A 167 20.32 6.24 7.06
N THR A 168 19.11 6.67 6.72
CA THR A 168 18.09 7.14 7.67
C THR A 168 17.22 6.01 8.21
N ARG A 169 17.36 4.78 7.68
CA ARG A 169 16.52 3.62 7.99
C ARG A 169 15.02 3.92 7.81
N THR A 170 14.70 4.77 6.83
CA THR A 170 13.33 5.18 6.54
C THR A 170 12.61 4.07 5.78
N PRO A 171 11.42 3.63 6.22
CA PRO A 171 10.62 2.69 5.43
C PRO A 171 10.30 3.31 4.08
N PHE A 172 10.32 2.48 3.05
CA PHE A 172 10.00 2.91 1.70
C PHE A 172 9.30 1.77 0.97
N ALA A 173 8.55 2.14 -0.05
CA ALA A 173 7.97 1.21 -1.00
C ALA A 173 8.26 1.68 -2.42
N VAL A 174 8.24 0.74 -3.36
CA VAL A 174 8.44 1.03 -4.78
C VAL A 174 7.17 0.64 -5.52
N LYS A 175 6.57 1.59 -6.22
CA LYS A 175 5.39 1.37 -7.07
C LYS A 175 5.74 1.58 -8.54
N SER A 176 5.41 0.59 -9.35
CA SER A 176 5.30 0.73 -10.80
C SER A 176 3.81 0.91 -11.15
N ALA A 177 3.14 -0.11 -11.70
CA ALA A 177 1.72 -0.03 -12.05
C ALA A 177 0.74 -0.07 -10.86
N GLY A 178 1.15 -0.58 -9.69
CA GLY A 178 0.29 -0.57 -8.49
C GLY A 178 -0.82 -1.64 -8.45
N HIS A 179 -0.64 -2.79 -9.11
CA HIS A 179 -1.62 -3.88 -9.13
C HIS A 179 -1.54 -4.85 -7.93
N THR A 180 -0.65 -4.63 -6.96
CA THR A 180 -0.64 -5.48 -5.76
C THR A 180 -1.93 -5.28 -4.97
N SER A 181 -2.50 -6.37 -4.47
CA SER A 181 -3.66 -6.33 -3.57
C SER A 181 -3.25 -6.29 -2.10
N ASN A 182 -1.97 -6.45 -1.79
CA ASN A 182 -1.45 -6.51 -0.42
C ASN A 182 -0.94 -5.12 0.00
N LEU A 183 -1.44 -4.64 1.14
CA LEU A 183 -0.91 -3.46 1.81
C LEU A 183 0.57 -3.67 2.18
N HIS A 184 1.36 -2.59 2.13
CA HIS A 184 2.80 -2.56 2.42
C HIS A 184 3.73 -3.25 1.40
N PHE A 185 3.20 -3.83 0.32
CA PHE A 185 4.03 -4.45 -0.73
C PHE A 185 4.60 -3.41 -1.70
N SER A 186 3.77 -2.44 -2.09
CA SER A 186 4.19 -1.27 -2.89
C SER A 186 3.61 0.05 -2.36
N SER A 187 3.17 0.04 -1.10
CA SER A 187 2.70 1.20 -0.35
C SER A 187 3.46 1.31 0.98
N THR A 188 3.55 2.51 1.56
CA THR A 188 4.30 2.75 2.79
C THR A 188 3.83 4.02 3.49
N PRO A 189 3.99 4.14 4.82
CA PRO A 189 3.83 5.41 5.52
C PRO A 189 5.09 6.31 5.40
N GLY A 190 6.22 5.76 4.92
CA GLY A 190 7.49 6.47 4.80
C GLY A 190 7.64 7.22 3.48
N VAL A 191 8.58 6.79 2.63
CA VAL A 191 8.80 7.40 1.31
C VAL A 191 8.31 6.49 0.20
N GLN A 192 7.35 6.96 -0.59
CA GLN A 192 6.84 6.25 -1.76
C GLN A 192 7.71 6.53 -2.98
N ILE A 193 8.40 5.53 -3.51
CA ILE A 193 9.16 5.65 -4.77
C ILE A 193 8.24 5.25 -5.92
N SER A 194 7.93 6.19 -6.80
CA SER A 194 7.10 5.97 -7.98
C SER A 194 7.97 5.87 -9.23
N LEU A 195 7.80 4.78 -9.99
CA LEU A 195 8.55 4.55 -11.23
C LEU A 195 7.84 5.14 -12.46
N SER A 196 6.89 6.06 -12.27
CA SER A 196 6.11 6.71 -13.36
C SER A 196 6.97 7.30 -14.48
N ARG A 197 8.18 7.78 -14.16
CA ARG A 197 9.14 8.33 -15.13
C ARG A 197 10.01 7.29 -15.83
N PHE A 198 10.06 6.05 -15.34
CA PHE A 198 10.81 4.95 -15.95
C PHE A 198 9.92 4.17 -16.92
N ASN A 199 9.54 4.82 -18.01
CA ASN A 199 8.60 4.29 -19.02
C ASN A 199 9.24 4.12 -20.41
N GLU A 200 10.56 4.30 -20.54
CA GLU A 200 11.29 4.05 -21.79
C GLU A 200 11.50 2.54 -22.01
N PHE A 201 11.25 2.09 -23.25
CA PHE A 201 11.57 0.73 -23.68
C PHE A 201 12.37 0.76 -25.00
N LYS A 202 13.36 -0.13 -25.12
CA LYS A 202 14.16 -0.30 -26.34
C LYS A 202 13.90 -1.67 -26.93
N VAL A 203 13.36 -1.72 -28.14
CA VAL A 203 13.14 -2.97 -28.87
C VAL A 203 14.35 -3.23 -29.75
N ASN A 204 15.04 -4.35 -29.51
CA ASN A 204 16.06 -4.85 -30.41
C ASN A 204 15.43 -5.84 -31.40
N VAL A 205 14.98 -5.33 -32.56
CA VAL A 205 14.49 -6.18 -33.64
C VAL A 205 15.68 -6.79 -34.38
N PRO A 206 15.80 -8.12 -34.47
CA PRO A 206 16.81 -8.73 -35.33
C PRO A 206 16.56 -8.31 -36.77
N TYR A 207 17.63 -8.01 -37.50
CA TYR A 207 17.54 -7.67 -38.91
C TYR A 207 16.88 -8.83 -39.67
N SER A 208 15.66 -8.58 -40.15
CA SER A 208 15.00 -9.42 -41.13
C SER A 208 15.37 -8.87 -42.51
N PRO A 209 16.18 -9.56 -43.33
CA PRO A 209 16.32 -9.17 -44.72
C PRO A 209 14.94 -9.18 -45.39
N PRO A 210 14.70 -8.28 -46.36
CA PRO A 210 13.45 -8.29 -47.12
C PRO A 210 13.28 -9.65 -47.84
N PRO A 211 12.03 -10.15 -47.98
CA PRO A 211 11.78 -11.40 -48.68
C PRO A 211 12.31 -11.34 -50.12
N LEU A 212 12.95 -12.42 -50.58
CA LEU A 212 13.57 -12.54 -51.90
C LEU A 212 12.58 -12.54 -53.09
N THR A 213 11.34 -12.10 -52.89
CA THR A 213 10.30 -12.09 -53.93
C THR A 213 10.42 -10.92 -54.92
N SER A 214 11.51 -10.14 -54.87
CA SER A 214 11.79 -9.06 -55.84
C SER A 214 12.93 -9.34 -56.83
N LEU A 215 13.40 -10.59 -56.94
CA LEU A 215 14.18 -11.00 -58.12
C LEU A 215 13.21 -11.30 -59.27
N LYS A 216 12.77 -10.23 -59.95
CA LYS A 216 12.28 -10.35 -61.32
C LYS A 216 13.51 -10.60 -62.19
N TRP A 217 13.65 -11.85 -62.63
CA TRP A 217 14.52 -12.23 -63.74
C TRP A 217 13.94 -11.69 -65.05
#